data_AF-A0A4Y2GLF9-F1
#
_entry.id   AF-A0A4Y2GLF9-F1
#
_cell.length_a   1.000
_cell.length_b   1.000
_cell.length_c   1.000
_cell.angle_alpha   90.00
_cell.angle_beta   90.00
_cell.angle_gamma   90.00
#
_symmetry.space_group_name_H-M   'P 1'
#
loop_
_entity.id
_entity.type
_entity.pdbx_description
1 polymer ?
#
loop_
_entity_poly.entity_id
_entity_poly.type
_entity_poly.pdbx_seq_one_letter_code
_entity_poly.pdbx_strand_id
1 'polypeptide(L)'
;MHGQTQNPNESFNNCVWERIPKNTFVGINTLKIGVMDAVLCFNDGVYSRTEVLKNLGITPGKNTCDSFKKIDMLRIKETEFMFQEARKESTTLQRQIKRVLNFMKETPKQDEYGAGNF
;
A
#
# COMPACT_ATOMS: atom_id res chain seq x y z
N MET A 1 -9.34 16.94 0.04
CA MET A 1 -8.12 16.25 0.53
C MET A 1 -8.49 14.85 1.02
N HIS A 2 -8.94 13.94 0.14
CA HIS A 2 -9.29 12.57 0.51
C HIS A 2 -9.05 11.64 -0.69
N GLY A 3 -7.79 11.33 -0.97
CA GLY A 3 -7.45 10.39 -2.03
C GLY A 3 -5.98 10.09 -1.98
N GLN A 4 -5.65 8.81 -1.81
CA GLN A 4 -4.31 8.21 -1.76
C GLN A 4 -3.70 7.93 -0.38
N THR A 5 -4.52 7.61 0.62
CA THR A 5 -4.04 6.68 1.65
C THR A 5 -4.09 5.28 1.05
N GLN A 6 -2.99 4.51 1.06
CA GLN A 6 -3.04 3.08 0.71
C GLN A 6 -4.14 2.43 1.53
N ASN A 7 -5.04 1.70 0.88
CA ASN A 7 -6.10 0.98 1.57
C ASN A 7 -5.43 -0.05 2.51
N PRO A 8 -5.54 0.10 3.84
CA PRO A 8 -4.87 -0.80 4.77
C PRO A 8 -5.28 -2.26 4.57
N ASN A 9 -6.52 -2.49 4.10
CA ASN A 9 -7.01 -3.83 3.80
C ASN A 9 -6.31 -4.45 2.58
N GLU A 10 -5.98 -3.65 1.56
CA GLU A 10 -5.25 -4.14 0.39
C GLU A 10 -3.80 -4.48 0.75
N SER A 11 -3.15 -3.61 1.51
CA SER A 11 -1.79 -3.85 2.01
C SER A 11 -1.72 -5.09 2.91
N PHE A 12 -2.66 -5.23 3.85
CA PHE A 12 -2.75 -6.42 4.70
C PHE A 12 -3.00 -7.70 3.91
N ASN A 13 -3.94 -7.66 2.95
CA ASN A 13 -4.23 -8.81 2.10
C ASN A 13 -3.01 -9.24 1.29
N ASN A 14 -2.21 -8.30 0.78
CA ASN A 14 -0.94 -8.60 0.12
C ASN A 14 0.02 -9.33 1.08
N CYS A 15 0.16 -8.88 2.33
CA CYS A 15 0.97 -9.59 3.34
C CYS A 15 0.49 -11.03 3.59
N VAL A 16 -0.83 -11.27 3.58
CA VAL A 16 -1.39 -12.62 3.70
C VAL A 16 -1.02 -13.47 2.48
N TRP A 17 -1.19 -12.94 1.27
CA TRP A 17 -0.96 -13.68 0.03
C TRP A 17 0.51 -13.96 -0.27
N GLU A 18 1.43 -13.13 0.19
CA GLU A 18 2.88 -13.42 0.16
C GLU A 18 3.25 -14.67 0.96
N ARG A 19 2.52 -14.94 2.05
CA ARG A 19 2.75 -16.12 2.92
C ARG A 19 1.94 -17.31 2.47
N ILE A 20 0.68 -17.08 2.10
CA ILE A 20 -0.30 -18.10 1.71
C ILE A 20 -0.86 -17.72 0.33
N PRO A 21 -0.21 -18.15 -0.76
CA PRO A 21 -0.65 -17.84 -2.11
C PRO A 21 -2.06 -18.37 -2.37
N LYS A 22 -2.92 -17.54 -2.99
CA LYS A 22 -4.33 -17.89 -3.27
C LYS A 22 -4.50 -19.15 -4.13
N ASN A 23 -3.53 -19.40 -5.00
CA ASN A 23 -3.53 -20.48 -5.97
C ASN A 23 -2.90 -21.78 -5.44
N THR A 24 -2.46 -21.79 -4.17
CA THR A 24 -1.82 -22.94 -3.56
C THR A 24 -2.68 -23.48 -2.43
N PHE A 25 -3.09 -24.73 -2.54
CA PHE A 25 -3.77 -25.41 -1.43
C PHE A 25 -2.79 -25.64 -0.27
N VAL A 26 -3.23 -25.29 0.94
CA VAL A 26 -2.48 -25.52 2.18
C VAL A 26 -3.40 -26.12 3.23
N GLY A 27 -2.84 -26.93 4.14
CA GLY A 27 -3.59 -27.47 5.27
C GLY A 27 -4.02 -26.37 6.26
N ILE A 28 -5.05 -26.66 7.06
CA ILE A 28 -5.65 -25.69 7.99
C ILE A 28 -4.65 -25.10 9.01
N ASN A 29 -3.68 -25.90 9.46
CA ASN A 29 -2.67 -25.42 10.41
C ASN A 29 -1.71 -24.43 9.74
N THR A 30 -1.26 -24.73 8.52
CA THR A 30 -0.43 -23.82 7.71
C THR A 30 -1.16 -22.53 7.41
N LEU A 31 -2.45 -22.60 7.05
CA LEU A 31 -3.29 -21.43 6.82
C LEU A 31 -3.35 -20.54 8.07
N LYS A 32 -3.66 -21.12 9.24
CA LYS A 32 -3.72 -20.40 10.52
C LYS A 32 -2.40 -19.73 10.85
N ILE A 33 -1.29 -20.47 10.77
CA ILE A 33 0.05 -19.94 11.07
C ILE A 33 0.40 -18.80 10.12
N GLY A 34 0.19 -18.97 8.82
CA GLY A 34 0.49 -17.94 7.82
C GLY A 34 -0.32 -16.66 8.04
N VAL A 35 -1.60 -16.76 8.39
CA VAL A 35 -2.44 -15.59 8.70
C VAL A 35 -1.98 -14.91 9.99
N MET A 36 -1.69 -15.67 11.06
CA MET A 36 -1.17 -15.10 12.32
C MET A 36 0.17 -14.39 12.10
N ASP A 37 1.07 -14.98 11.31
CA ASP A 37 2.35 -14.37 10.97
C ASP A 37 2.20 -13.13 10.08
N ALA A 38 1.20 -13.10 9.19
CA ALA A 38 0.86 -11.90 8.41
C ALA A 38 0.39 -10.76 9.31
N VAL A 39 -0.52 -11.04 10.24
CA VAL A 39 -1.02 -10.06 11.24
C VAL A 39 0.12 -9.52 12.08
N LEU A 40 0.98 -10.40 12.57
CA LEU A 40 2.14 -10.04 13.38
C LEU A 40 3.09 -9.11 12.60
N CYS A 41 3.49 -9.51 11.39
CA CYS A 41 4.43 -8.72 10.60
C CYS A 41 3.85 -7.40 10.08
N PHE A 42 2.54 -7.35 9.80
CA PHE A 42 1.88 -6.14 9.34
C PHE A 42 1.86 -5.06 10.42
N ASN A 43 1.54 -5.46 11.67
CA ASN A 43 1.43 -4.53 12.79
C ASN A 43 2.79 -4.19 13.42
N ASP A 44 3.59 -5.21 13.74
CA ASP A 44 4.80 -5.04 14.58
C ASP A 44 6.11 -5.21 13.78
N GLY A 45 6.03 -5.49 12.49
CA GLY A 45 7.19 -5.78 11.65
C GLY A 45 7.74 -7.20 11.82
N VAL A 46 8.72 -7.56 11.00
CA VAL A 46 9.33 -8.89 10.96
C VAL A 46 10.14 -9.17 12.22
N TYR A 47 10.68 -8.14 12.88
CA TYR A 47 11.45 -8.29 14.13
C TYR A 47 10.64 -8.96 15.25
N SER A 48 9.33 -8.77 15.28
CA SER A 48 8.43 -9.40 16.26
C SER A 48 8.45 -10.95 16.20
N ARG A 49 8.84 -11.55 15.07
CA ARG A 49 9.09 -13.00 14.98
C ARG A 49 10.18 -13.49 15.94
N THR A 50 11.08 -12.61 16.38
CA THR A 50 12.06 -12.97 17.42
C THR A 50 11.38 -13.40 18.71
N GLU A 51 10.23 -12.82 19.06
CA GLU A 51 9.48 -13.19 20.26
C GLU A 51 8.76 -14.53 20.07
N VAL A 52 8.19 -14.77 18.88
CA VAL A 52 7.62 -16.07 18.52
C VAL A 52 8.67 -17.18 18.64
N LEU A 53 9.88 -16.95 18.12
CA LEU A 53 10.99 -17.91 18.23
C LEU A 53 11.34 -18.20 19.69
N LYS A 54 11.46 -17.17 20.54
CA LYS A 54 11.72 -17.37 21.98
C LYS A 54 10.63 -18.19 22.66
N ASN A 55 9.36 -17.93 22.35
CA ASN A 55 8.22 -18.68 22.89
C ASN A 55 8.21 -20.15 22.45
N LEU A 56 8.86 -20.46 21.33
CA LEU A 56 9.10 -21.82 20.84
C LEU A 56 10.38 -22.45 21.41
N GLY A 57 11.07 -21.77 22.34
CA GLY A 57 12.33 -22.24 22.92
C GLY A 57 13.56 -22.01 22.03
N ILE A 58 13.45 -21.18 20.99
CA ILE A 58 14.52 -20.88 20.05
C ILE A 58 15.04 -19.46 20.33
N THR A 59 16.28 -19.36 20.82
CA THR A 59 16.93 -18.05 21.02
C THR A 59 17.40 -17.48 19.68
N PRO A 60 16.88 -16.31 19.24
CA PRO A 60 17.32 -15.68 17.99
C PRO A 60 18.78 -15.23 18.10
N GLY A 61 19.62 -15.68 17.16
CA GLY A 61 21.01 -15.24 17.08
C GLY A 61 21.16 -13.81 16.58
N LYS A 62 22.35 -13.24 16.74
CA LYS A 62 22.68 -11.87 16.28
C LYS A 62 22.32 -11.65 14.80
N ASN A 63 22.72 -12.58 13.93
CA ASN A 63 22.46 -12.47 12.49
C ASN A 63 20.96 -12.42 12.17
N THR A 64 20.14 -13.19 12.88
CA THR A 64 18.67 -13.18 12.73
C THR A 64 18.11 -11.84 13.14
N CYS A 65 18.50 -11.34 14.33
CA CYS A 65 18.07 -10.05 14.84
C CYS A 65 18.44 -8.90 13.89
N ASP A 66 19.69 -8.87 13.42
CA ASP A 66 20.18 -7.81 12.53
C ASP A 66 19.49 -7.87 11.16
N SER A 67 19.27 -9.08 10.63
CA SER A 67 18.56 -9.28 9.37
C SER A 67 17.10 -8.84 9.46
N PHE A 68 16.39 -9.19 10.53
CA PHE A 68 14.99 -8.79 10.71
C PHE A 68 14.86 -7.26 10.86
N LYS A 69 15.74 -6.62 11.64
CA LYS A 69 15.79 -5.16 11.73
C LYS A 69 16.04 -4.52 10.36
N LYS A 70 16.94 -5.09 9.57
CA LYS A 70 17.21 -4.60 8.21
C LYS A 70 16.00 -4.72 7.29
N ILE A 71 15.27 -5.82 7.35
CA ILE A 71 14.03 -6.01 6.58
C ILE A 71 12.99 -4.96 6.97
N ASP A 72 12.80 -4.72 8.27
CA ASP A 72 11.84 -3.70 8.74
C ASP A 72 12.25 -2.29 8.32
N MET A 73 13.53 -1.94 8.38
CA MET A 73 14.03 -0.65 7.89
C MET A 73 13.79 -0.48 6.38
N LEU A 74 14.02 -1.52 5.59
CA LEU A 74 13.77 -1.48 4.14
C LEU A 74 12.28 -1.28 3.85
N ARG A 75 11.40 -2.01 4.54
CA ARG A 75 9.94 -1.86 4.43
C ARG A 75 9.48 -0.43 4.68
N ILE A 76 9.97 0.20 5.76
CA ILE A 76 9.64 1.60 6.10
C ILE A 76 10.14 2.53 4.99
N LYS A 77 11.40 2.38 4.57
CA LYS A 77 12.00 3.22 3.52
C LYS A 77 11.25 3.12 2.19
N GLU A 78 10.87 1.92 1.76
CA GLU A 78 10.08 1.71 0.55
C GLU A 78 8.69 2.35 0.67
N THR A 79 8.05 2.23 1.83
CA THR A 79 6.75 2.84 2.09
C THR A 79 6.83 4.37 2.02
N GLU A 80 7.83 4.98 2.64
CA GLU A 80 8.07 6.42 2.59
C GLU A 80 8.34 6.91 1.16
N PHE A 81 9.13 6.17 0.40
CA PHE A 81 9.42 6.47 -0.99
C PHE A 81 8.16 6.41 -1.86
N MET A 82 7.37 5.33 -1.76
CA MET A 82 6.10 5.18 -2.47
C MET A 82 5.10 6.27 -2.11
N PHE A 83 5.03 6.65 -0.83
CA PHE A 83 4.17 7.75 -0.38
C PHE A 83 4.61 9.10 -0.99
N GLN A 84 5.93 9.34 -1.05
CA GLN A 84 6.47 10.55 -1.64
C GLN A 84 6.15 10.65 -3.14
N GLU A 85 6.30 9.55 -3.89
CA GLU A 85 5.98 9.48 -5.32
C GLU A 85 4.48 9.69 -5.57
N ALA A 86 3.62 8.97 -4.85
CA ALA A 86 2.16 9.13 -4.94
C ALA A 86 1.74 10.59 -4.67
N ARG A 87 2.36 11.25 -3.68
CA ARG A 87 2.11 12.67 -3.38
C ARG A 87 2.49 13.58 -4.55
N LYS A 88 3.63 13.33 -5.22
CA LYS A 88 4.06 14.11 -6.39
C LYS A 88 3.08 13.92 -7.56
N GLU A 89 2.67 12.68 -7.82
CA GLU A 89 1.70 12.35 -8.87
C GLU A 89 0.36 13.03 -8.63
N SER A 90 -0.20 12.90 -7.43
CA SER A 90 -1.45 13.56 -7.03
C SER A 90 -1.40 15.08 -7.19
N THR A 91 -0.30 15.70 -6.77
CA THR A 91 -0.08 17.14 -6.93
C THR A 91 -0.04 17.53 -8.41
N THR A 92 0.59 16.72 -9.25
CA THR A 92 0.68 16.96 -10.70
C THR A 92 -0.68 16.83 -11.37
N LEU A 93 -1.44 15.79 -11.02
CA LEU A 93 -2.80 15.56 -11.51
C LEU A 93 -3.74 16.70 -11.13
N GLN A 94 -3.70 17.15 -9.87
CA GLN A 94 -4.50 18.29 -9.42
C GLN A 94 -4.19 19.57 -10.20
N ARG A 95 -2.91 19.83 -10.52
CA ARG A 95 -2.51 20.98 -11.35
C ARG A 95 -3.05 20.85 -12.78
N GLN A 96 -2.99 19.66 -13.37
CA GLN A 96 -3.56 19.40 -14.70
C GLN A 96 -5.08 19.60 -14.72
N ILE A 97 -5.80 19.01 -13.74
CA ILE A 97 -7.25 19.18 -13.59
C ILE A 97 -7.59 20.67 -13.44
N LYS A 98 -6.86 21.43 -12.61
CA LYS A 98 -7.09 22.88 -12.45
C LYS A 98 -6.89 23.64 -13.77
N ARG A 99 -5.87 23.30 -14.56
CA ARG A 99 -5.65 23.90 -15.89
C ARG A 99 -6.79 23.61 -16.85
N VAL A 100 -7.25 22.36 -16.92
CA VAL A 100 -8.39 21.96 -17.77
C VAL A 100 -9.67 22.67 -17.33
N LEU A 101 -9.95 22.72 -16.03
CA LEU A 101 -11.11 23.43 -15.50
C LEU A 101 -11.07 24.93 -15.77
N ASN A 102 -9.90 25.56 -15.69
CA ASN A 102 -9.75 26.97 -16.04
C ASN A 102 -9.98 27.20 -17.54
N PHE A 103 -9.41 26.35 -18.41
CA PHE A 103 -9.65 26.42 -19.86
C PHE A 103 -11.14 26.26 -20.20
N MET A 104 -11.83 25.30 -19.59
CA MET A 104 -13.27 25.09 -19.78
C MET A 104 -14.14 26.27 -19.30
N LYS A 105 -13.66 27.04 -18.30
CA LYS A 105 -14.32 28.26 -17.83
C LYS A 105 -14.07 29.46 -18.74
N GLU A 106 -12.91 29.49 -19.41
CA GLU A 106 -12.49 30.58 -20.29
C GLU A 106 -13.03 30.42 -21.72
N THR A 107 -13.37 29.22 -22.17
CA THR A 107 -14.17 29.02 -23.38
C THR A 107 -15.58 29.58 -23.15
N PRO A 108 -16.01 30.64 -23.85
CA PRO A 108 -17.39 31.10 -23.79
C PRO A 108 -18.29 29.95 -24.25
N LYS A 109 -19.47 29.78 -23.63
CA LYS A 109 -20.54 28.97 -24.23
C LYS A 109 -20.72 29.53 -25.65
N GLN A 110 -20.29 28.76 -26.64
CA GLN A 110 -20.57 29.05 -28.03
C GLN A 110 -22.06 28.76 -28.17
N ASP A 111 -22.89 29.78 -27.96
CA ASP A 111 -24.33 29.71 -28.19
C ASP A 111 -24.50 29.15 -29.61
N GLU A 112 -25.13 27.98 -29.70
CA GLU A 112 -25.55 27.39 -30.96
C GLU A 112 -26.34 28.44 -31.72
N TYR A 113 -25.74 28.98 -32.80
CA TYR A 113 -26.46 29.74 -33.80
C TYR A 113 -27.56 28.83 -34.34
N GLY A 114 -28.79 29.05 -33.86
CA GLY A 114 -29.99 28.40 -34.37
C GLY A 114 -30.11 28.70 -35.86
N ALA A 115 -29.86 27.70 -36.69
CA ALA A 115 -30.28 27.72 -38.07
C ALA A 115 -31.80 27.46 -38.09
N GLY A 116 -32.60 28.51 -38.22
CA GLY A 116 -34.03 28.36 -38.49
C GLY A 116 -34.87 29.61 -38.21
N ASN A 117 -35.55 30.07 -39.27
CA ASN A 117 -36.64 31.07 -39.36
C ASN A 117 -36.12 32.53 -39.48
N PHE A 118 -36.24 33.26 -40.60
CA PHE A 118 -37.24 33.30 -41.67
C PHE A 118 -36.60 33.67 -43.02
#